data_AF-A0A3N5VDK9-F1
#
_entry.id   AF-A0A3N5VDK9-F1
#
_cell.length_a   1.000
_cell.length_b   1.000
_cell.length_c   1.000
_cell.angle_alpha   90.00
_cell.angle_beta   90.00
_cell.angle_gamma   90.00
#
_symmetry.space_group_name_H-M   'P 1'
#
loop_
_entity.id
_entity.type
_entity.pdbx_description
1 polymer ?
#
loop_
_entity_poly.entity_id
_entity_poly.type
_entity_poly.pdbx_seq_one_letter_code
_entity_poly.pdbx_strand_id
1 'polypeptide(L)'
;MSDQKTIRAPHQFRISEHQRPQRRFIPAARDPWHLPDEKIELPGPAQLPPAPGALNLITTILPPVILIGGTLIFSIFAGSINWLLMGPMLIMSLGFPVANMIGLITQKKAYQKALIVRKHAYWDKLEEVQVSIQQLVKNQVKTLQIVYPPAREVVRAALSQAKPLWSRRPSDDDFLAARFGERIGAPSFNIELPRYFDPNDALLSLAQELAGNFTQVRGIPALLEFSRIGSIALTGKVSVSVHGLARRLIVDLIVHHSPKDLQLAVLANSNEAVNRWEWLKWVPHLDAFDGTTKVQR
;
A
#
# COMPACT_ATOMS: atom_id res chain seq x y z
N MET A 1 -3.65 -60.66 -76.78
CA MET A 1 -4.88 -60.00 -76.28
C MET A 1 -4.75 -59.94 -74.76
N SER A 2 -4.02 -58.95 -74.24
CA SER A 2 -4.54 -57.66 -73.74
C SER A 2 -5.56 -57.85 -72.62
N ASP A 3 -5.10 -57.80 -71.38
CA ASP A 3 -5.98 -57.56 -70.23
C ASP A 3 -5.29 -56.58 -69.27
N GLN A 4 -5.62 -55.31 -69.42
CA GLN A 4 -5.16 -54.22 -68.57
C GLN A 4 -5.92 -54.25 -67.24
N LYS A 5 -5.28 -54.70 -66.16
CA LYS A 5 -5.76 -54.47 -64.79
C LYS A 5 -5.67 -52.98 -64.45
N THR A 6 -6.79 -52.28 -64.54
CA THR A 6 -6.94 -50.90 -64.06
C THR A 6 -6.96 -50.89 -62.53
N ILE A 7 -5.88 -50.44 -61.91
CA ILE A 7 -5.81 -50.22 -60.46
C ILE A 7 -6.58 -48.92 -60.15
N ARG A 8 -7.78 -49.03 -59.57
CA ARG A 8 -8.49 -47.87 -59.01
C ARG A 8 -7.76 -47.41 -57.75
N ALA A 9 -7.28 -46.17 -57.77
CA ALA A 9 -6.73 -45.49 -56.59
C ALA A 9 -7.79 -45.35 -55.48
N PRO A 10 -7.42 -45.41 -54.19
CA PRO A 10 -8.36 -45.20 -53.10
C PRO A 10 -8.83 -43.75 -53.08
N HIS A 11 -10.15 -43.57 -53.02
CA HIS A 11 -10.79 -42.27 -52.78
C HIS A 11 -10.21 -41.64 -51.51
N GLN A 12 -9.34 -40.64 -51.68
CA GLN A 12 -8.98 -39.75 -50.58
C GLN A 12 -10.24 -38.96 -50.21
N PHE A 13 -10.80 -39.26 -49.04
CA PHE A 13 -11.82 -38.43 -48.41
C PHE A 13 -11.21 -37.05 -48.17
N ARG A 14 -11.50 -36.11 -49.08
CA ARG A 14 -11.16 -34.70 -48.93
C ARG A 14 -12.09 -34.15 -47.85
N ILE A 15 -11.64 -34.17 -46.59
CA ILE A 15 -12.33 -33.50 -45.50
C ILE A 15 -12.51 -32.05 -45.94
N SER A 16 -13.76 -31.64 -46.19
CA SER A 16 -14.10 -30.26 -46.48
C SER A 16 -13.53 -29.38 -45.38
N GLU A 17 -12.84 -28.30 -45.73
CA GLU A 17 -12.14 -27.39 -44.82
C GLU A 17 -13.05 -26.84 -43.69
N HIS A 18 -14.37 -26.94 -43.88
CA HIS A 18 -15.44 -26.62 -42.93
C HIS A 18 -15.59 -27.57 -41.72
N GLN A 19 -14.92 -28.72 -41.71
CA GLN A 19 -15.00 -29.68 -40.59
C GLN A 19 -13.75 -29.73 -39.72
N ARG A 20 -12.79 -28.80 -39.88
CA ARG A 20 -11.72 -28.66 -38.88
C ARG A 20 -12.39 -28.29 -37.55
N PRO A 21 -12.26 -29.10 -36.48
CA PRO A 21 -12.79 -28.70 -35.19
C PRO A 21 -12.13 -27.39 -34.82
N GLN A 22 -12.91 -26.30 -34.80
CA GLN A 22 -12.40 -25.04 -34.29
C GLN A 22 -11.87 -25.34 -32.89
N ARG A 23 -10.59 -25.04 -32.64
CA ARG A 23 -10.01 -25.21 -31.31
C ARG A 23 -10.88 -24.45 -30.33
N ARG A 24 -11.72 -25.17 -29.58
CA ARG A 24 -12.60 -24.58 -28.60
C ARG A 24 -11.72 -24.09 -27.47
N PHE A 25 -11.50 -22.79 -27.43
CA PHE A 25 -10.82 -22.18 -26.30
C PHE A 25 -11.73 -22.32 -25.08
N ILE A 26 -11.24 -23.00 -24.05
CA ILE A 26 -11.93 -23.16 -22.78
C ILE A 26 -11.34 -22.09 -21.86
N PRO A 27 -12.11 -21.05 -21.48
CA PRO A 27 -11.64 -20.06 -20.53
C PRO A 27 -11.19 -20.74 -19.24
N ALA A 28 -10.04 -20.33 -18.72
CA ALA A 28 -9.55 -20.85 -17.46
C ALA A 28 -10.46 -20.40 -16.31
N ALA A 29 -10.63 -21.28 -15.31
CA ALA A 29 -11.08 -20.82 -14.01
C ALA A 29 -10.08 -19.77 -13.50
N ARG A 30 -10.61 -18.68 -12.95
CA ARG A 30 -9.84 -17.58 -12.39
C ARG A 30 -9.74 -17.80 -10.89
N ASP A 31 -8.53 -17.67 -10.34
CA ASP A 31 -8.36 -17.68 -8.91
C ASP A 31 -8.96 -16.40 -8.29
N PRO A 32 -9.71 -16.51 -7.19
CA PRO A 32 -10.24 -15.35 -6.50
C PRO A 32 -9.07 -14.49 -6.02
N TRP A 33 -9.16 -13.18 -6.27
CA TRP A 33 -8.18 -12.21 -5.82
C TRP A 33 -8.82 -11.34 -4.74
N HIS A 34 -8.03 -10.96 -3.75
CA HIS A 34 -8.43 -10.06 -2.68
C HIS A 34 -7.35 -9.01 -2.49
N LEU A 35 -7.78 -7.80 -2.11
CA LEU A 35 -6.85 -6.78 -1.68
C LEU A 35 -6.53 -6.99 -0.20
N PRO A 36 -5.35 -6.57 0.27
CA PRO A 36 -5.05 -6.57 1.70
C PRO A 36 -6.07 -5.72 2.45
N ASP A 37 -6.78 -6.32 3.41
CA ASP A 37 -7.83 -5.72 4.25
C ASP A 37 -7.44 -5.67 5.74
N GLU A 38 -6.15 -5.86 6.03
CA GLU A 38 -5.59 -5.86 7.37
C GLU A 38 -5.83 -4.52 8.10
N LYS A 39 -6.09 -4.60 9.41
CA LYS A 39 -6.14 -3.41 10.26
C LYS A 39 -4.83 -3.30 11.03
N ILE A 40 -4.10 -2.22 10.78
CA ILE A 40 -2.80 -1.99 11.40
C ILE A 40 -2.98 -0.93 12.47
N GLU A 41 -2.87 -1.35 13.73
CA GLU A 41 -2.83 -0.42 14.86
C GLU A 41 -1.37 0.00 15.10
N LEU A 42 -1.10 1.30 14.98
CA LEU A 42 0.23 1.83 15.28
C LEU A 42 0.54 1.68 16.78
N PRO A 43 1.76 1.27 17.14
CA PRO A 43 2.14 1.14 18.55
C PRO A 43 2.18 2.52 19.21
N GLY A 44 1.65 2.61 20.43
CA GLY A 44 1.79 3.80 21.26
C GLY A 44 3.20 3.91 21.86
N PRO A 45 3.70 5.12 22.17
CA PRO A 45 4.94 5.27 22.91
C PRO A 45 4.84 4.63 24.30
N ALA A 46 5.93 4.03 24.78
CA ALA A 46 6.00 3.50 26.14
C ALA A 46 5.75 4.61 27.17
N GLN A 47 5.34 4.31 28.40
CA GLN A 47 5.08 5.35 29.41
C GLN A 47 6.30 6.24 29.67
N LEU A 48 6.06 7.51 30.02
CA LEU A 48 7.10 8.45 30.41
C LEU A 48 7.84 7.95 31.66
N PRO A 49 9.18 7.97 31.69
CA PRO A 49 9.92 7.68 32.92
C PRO A 49 9.54 8.71 34.00
N PRO A 50 9.56 8.34 35.29
CA PRO A 50 9.22 9.25 36.37
C PRO A 50 10.17 10.45 36.35
N ALA A 51 9.60 11.66 36.38
CA ALA A 51 10.39 12.89 36.42
C ALA A 51 11.27 12.91 37.67
N PRO A 52 12.55 13.33 37.57
CA PRO A 52 13.38 13.51 38.75
C PRO A 52 12.74 14.55 39.66
N GLY A 53 12.72 14.28 40.97
CA GLY A 53 12.15 15.19 41.95
C GLY A 53 12.76 16.58 41.83
N ALA A 54 11.94 17.63 41.96
CA ALA A 54 12.45 18.99 41.98
C ALA A 54 13.36 19.19 43.21
N LEU A 55 14.37 20.04 43.06
CA LEU A 55 15.16 20.53 44.19
C LEU A 55 14.24 21.31 45.12
N ASN A 56 13.70 20.64 46.13
CA ASN A 56 13.10 21.32 47.26
C ASN A 56 14.24 21.99 48.03
N LEU A 57 14.53 23.23 47.66
CA LEU A 57 15.56 24.07 48.29
C LEU A 57 15.33 24.14 49.80
N ILE A 58 14.06 24.16 50.22
CA ILE A 58 13.66 24.12 51.64
C ILE A 58 14.19 22.83 52.29
N THR A 59 13.88 21.64 51.77
CA THR A 59 14.31 20.38 52.41
C THR A 59 15.82 20.15 52.30
N THR A 60 16.48 20.77 51.32
CA THR A 60 17.93 20.65 51.11
C THR A 60 18.73 21.58 52.01
N ILE A 61 18.24 22.80 52.27
CA ILE A 61 18.96 23.85 53.01
C ILE A 61 18.54 23.90 54.49
N LEU A 62 17.30 23.50 54.82
CA LEU A 62 16.75 23.62 56.17
C LEU A 62 17.52 22.79 57.23
N PRO A 63 17.86 21.50 57.02
CA PRO A 63 18.62 20.75 58.02
C PRO A 63 20.02 21.32 58.31
N PRO A 64 20.83 21.71 57.30
CA PRO A 64 22.09 22.39 57.53
C PRO A 64 21.96 23.70 58.31
N VAL A 65 20.96 24.52 57.97
CA VAL A 65 20.72 25.80 58.64
C VAL A 65 20.30 25.61 60.09
N ILE A 66 19.43 24.63 60.39
CA ILE A 66 19.02 24.31 61.76
C ILE A 66 20.21 23.78 62.57
N LEU A 67 21.03 22.91 62.00
CA LEU A 67 22.19 22.34 62.70
C LEU A 67 23.29 23.39 62.96
N ILE A 68 23.60 24.23 61.96
CA ILE A 68 24.60 25.30 62.11
C ILE A 68 24.08 26.39 63.04
N GLY A 69 22.82 26.80 62.89
CA GLY A 69 22.18 27.81 63.75
C GLY A 69 22.06 27.33 65.20
N GLY A 70 21.61 26.10 65.41
CA GLY A 70 21.46 25.51 66.75
C GLY A 70 22.79 25.33 67.49
N THR A 71 23.86 24.96 66.78
CA THR A 71 25.21 24.85 67.37
C THR A 71 25.82 26.21 67.70
N LEU A 72 25.60 27.23 66.87
CA LEU A 72 26.03 28.61 67.15
C LEU A 72 25.34 29.16 68.40
N ILE A 73 24.02 28.98 68.52
CA ILE A 73 23.25 29.38 69.70
C ILE A 73 23.75 28.63 70.95
N PHE A 74 23.92 27.30 70.85
CA PHE A 74 24.44 26.49 71.95
C PHE A 74 25.84 26.95 72.40
N SER A 75 26.72 27.29 71.47
CA SER A 75 28.09 27.75 71.79
C SER A 75 28.10 29.11 72.49
N ILE A 76 27.17 30.02 72.16
CA ILE A 76 27.02 31.32 72.84
C ILE A 76 26.57 31.11 74.28
N PHE A 77 25.61 30.20 74.51
CA PHE A 77 25.11 29.89 75.86
C PHE A 77 26.11 29.10 76.72
N ALA A 78 26.87 28.18 76.12
CA ALA A 78 27.83 27.34 76.84
C ALA A 78 29.20 28.01 77.09
N GLY A 79 29.45 29.20 76.52
CA GLY A 79 30.66 29.99 76.75
C GLY A 79 31.97 29.38 76.21
N SER A 80 31.92 28.24 75.51
CA SER A 80 33.09 27.57 74.94
C SER A 80 32.76 26.93 73.59
N ILE A 81 33.66 27.09 72.62
CA ILE A 81 33.56 26.44 71.30
C ILE A 81 34.18 25.05 71.43
N ASN A 82 33.34 24.03 71.56
CA ASN A 82 33.80 22.65 71.59
C ASN A 82 33.99 22.11 70.17
N TRP A 83 35.19 22.31 69.62
CA TRP A 83 35.57 21.86 68.27
C TRP A 83 35.39 20.36 68.05
N LEU A 84 35.48 19.55 69.12
CA LEU A 84 35.26 18.10 69.06
C LEU A 84 33.81 17.73 68.70
N LEU A 85 32.83 18.58 69.06
CA LEU A 85 31.41 18.41 68.72
C LEU A 85 31.04 19.11 67.40
N MET A 86 31.62 20.28 67.10
CA MET A 86 31.34 21.03 65.87
C MET A 86 31.89 20.38 64.60
N GLY A 87 33.09 19.79 64.65
CA GLY A 87 33.76 19.23 63.47
C GLY A 87 32.90 18.19 62.72
N PRO A 88 32.42 17.13 63.39
CA PRO A 88 31.56 16.12 62.78
C PRO A 88 30.19 16.66 62.31
N MET A 89 29.60 17.62 63.05
CA MET A 89 28.32 18.24 62.68
C MET A 89 28.41 19.08 61.43
N LEU A 90 29.49 19.84 61.23
CA LEU A 90 29.71 20.62 60.01
C LEU A 90 29.91 19.70 58.79
N ILE A 91 30.63 18.58 58.95
CA ILE A 91 30.83 17.60 57.88
C ILE A 91 29.51 16.92 57.50
N MET A 92 28.68 16.53 58.46
CA MET A 92 27.34 15.95 58.21
C MET A 92 26.38 16.97 57.60
N SER A 93 26.41 18.21 58.09
CA SER A 93 25.59 19.33 57.63
C SER A 93 25.89 19.71 56.17
N LEU A 94 27.16 19.75 55.77
CA LEU A 94 27.55 20.01 54.38
C LEU A 94 27.51 18.75 53.51
N GLY A 95 27.68 17.57 54.10
CA GLY A 95 27.63 16.28 53.41
C GLY A 95 26.24 15.96 52.84
N PHE A 96 25.16 16.27 53.56
CA PHE A 96 23.80 15.98 53.10
C PHE A 96 23.38 16.76 51.83
N PRO A 97 23.57 18.10 51.73
CA PRO A 97 23.30 18.85 50.50
C PRO A 97 24.17 18.39 49.33
N VAL A 98 25.44 18.07 49.57
CA VAL A 98 26.36 17.58 48.53
C VAL A 98 25.92 16.20 48.02
N ALA A 99 25.58 15.27 48.92
CA ALA A 99 25.06 13.95 48.56
C ALA A 99 23.73 14.04 47.81
N ASN A 100 22.82 14.91 48.26
CA ASN A 100 21.54 15.14 47.58
C ASN A 100 21.75 15.74 46.18
N MET A 101 22.67 16.69 46.02
CA MET A 101 23.04 17.28 44.73
C MET A 101 23.59 16.22 43.76
N ILE A 102 24.50 15.36 44.23
CA ILE A 102 25.05 14.26 43.42
C ILE A 102 23.93 13.28 43.04
N GLY A 103 23.03 12.96 43.97
CA GLY A 103 21.84 12.14 43.73
C GLY A 103 20.95 12.71 42.62
N LEU A 104 20.68 14.02 42.65
CA LEU A 104 19.85 14.66 41.64
C LEU A 104 20.54 14.75 40.27
N ILE A 105 21.86 15.00 40.23
CA ILE A 105 22.62 15.00 38.98
C ILE A 105 22.62 13.59 38.36
N THR A 106 22.81 12.55 39.16
CA THR A 106 22.78 11.17 38.69
C THR A 106 21.38 10.75 38.24
N GLN A 107 20.33 11.10 39.00
CA GLN A 107 18.93 10.90 38.61
C GLN A 107 18.59 11.63 37.30
N LYS A 108 19.00 12.89 37.15
CA LYS A 108 18.79 13.66 35.91
C LYS A 108 19.51 13.03 34.73
N LYS A 109 20.76 12.57 34.90
CA LYS A 109 21.50 11.83 33.86
C LYS A 109 20.82 10.52 33.51
N ALA A 110 20.34 9.76 34.49
CA ALA A 110 19.62 8.51 34.28
C ALA A 110 18.29 8.75 33.54
N TYR A 111 17.54 9.80 33.91
CA TYR A 111 16.32 10.22 33.25
C TYR A 111 16.55 10.58 31.78
N GLN A 112 17.59 11.39 31.50
CA GLN A 112 17.94 11.75 30.12
C GLN A 112 18.33 10.51 29.29
N LYS A 113 19.11 9.58 29.85
CA LYS A 113 19.43 8.30 29.20
C LYS A 113 18.16 7.48 28.93
N ALA A 114 17.25 7.40 29.90
CA ALA A 114 15.99 6.68 29.75
C ALA A 114 15.11 7.28 28.65
N LEU A 115 15.05 8.62 28.53
CA LEU A 115 14.34 9.29 27.43
C LEU A 115 14.93 8.96 26.06
N ILE A 116 16.26 8.93 25.93
CA ILE A 116 16.95 8.58 24.68
C ILE A 116 16.64 7.12 24.31
N VAL A 117 16.79 6.19 25.26
CA VAL A 117 16.48 4.76 25.04
C VAL A 117 15.01 4.56 24.66
N ARG A 118 14.09 5.25 25.33
CA ARG A 118 12.65 5.24 25.02
C ARG A 118 12.37 5.70 23.59
N LYS A 119 13.03 6.78 23.16
CA LYS A 119 12.87 7.32 21.80
C LYS A 119 13.40 6.35 20.74
N HIS A 120 14.60 5.78 20.94
CA HIS A 120 15.16 4.81 20.01
C HIS A 120 14.30 3.55 19.91
N ALA A 121 13.92 2.96 21.05
CA ALA A 121 13.06 1.77 21.05
C ALA A 121 11.70 2.02 20.38
N TYR A 122 11.19 3.25 20.43
CA TYR A 122 9.96 3.62 19.71
C TYR A 122 10.19 3.77 18.21
N TRP A 123 11.31 4.38 17.79
CA TRP A 123 11.70 4.44 16.39
C TRP A 123 11.88 3.05 15.77
N ASP A 124 12.57 2.15 16.45
CA ASP A 124 12.79 0.78 15.96
C ASP A 124 11.45 0.06 15.72
N LYS A 125 10.47 0.24 16.64
CA LYS A 125 9.11 -0.29 16.47
C LYS A 125 8.36 0.35 15.30
N LEU A 126 8.49 1.67 15.10
CA LEU A 126 7.86 2.35 13.97
C LEU A 126 8.47 1.90 12.64
N GLU A 127 9.78 1.64 12.60
CA GLU A 127 10.46 1.13 11.41
C GLU A 127 9.97 -0.29 11.06
N GLU A 128 9.83 -1.17 12.03
CA GLU A 128 9.27 -2.52 11.83
C GLU A 128 7.85 -2.44 11.23
N VAL A 129 7.00 -1.59 11.79
CA VAL A 129 5.63 -1.39 11.29
C VAL A 129 5.63 -0.74 9.92
N GLN A 130 6.53 0.20 9.66
CA GLN A 130 6.69 0.83 8.35
C GLN A 130 7.05 -0.20 7.28
N VAL A 131 7.96 -1.13 7.56
CA VAL A 131 8.32 -2.21 6.62
C VAL A 131 7.12 -3.09 6.31
N SER A 132 6.33 -3.46 7.33
CA SER A 132 5.08 -4.21 7.15
C SER A 132 4.08 -3.45 6.28
N ILE A 133 3.84 -2.17 6.54
CA ILE A 133 2.95 -1.32 5.73
C ILE A 133 3.45 -1.26 4.28
N GLN A 134 4.75 -1.05 4.06
CA GLN A 134 5.32 -1.03 2.71
C GLN A 134 5.10 -2.35 1.96
N GLN A 135 5.17 -3.48 2.66
CA GLN A 135 4.90 -4.79 2.08
C GLN A 135 3.44 -4.93 1.68
N LEU A 136 2.50 -4.43 2.49
CA LEU A 136 1.07 -4.42 2.15
C LEU A 136 0.78 -3.52 0.96
N VAL A 137 1.39 -2.33 0.88
CA VAL A 137 1.29 -1.46 -0.30
C VAL A 137 1.82 -2.17 -1.56
N LYS A 138 2.98 -2.83 -1.47
CA LYS A 138 3.54 -3.60 -2.59
C LYS A 138 2.60 -4.73 -3.02
N ASN A 139 2.01 -5.46 -2.06
CA ASN A 139 1.06 -6.52 -2.34
C ASN A 139 -0.20 -5.98 -3.00
N GLN A 140 -0.78 -4.88 -2.50
CA GLN A 140 -1.94 -4.21 -3.10
C GLN A 140 -1.67 -3.82 -4.56
N VAL A 141 -0.56 -3.11 -4.82
CA VAL A 141 -0.20 -2.68 -6.18
C VAL A 141 0.06 -3.89 -7.08
N LYS A 142 0.79 -4.90 -6.60
CA LYS A 142 1.08 -6.12 -7.36
C LYS A 142 -0.20 -6.87 -7.73
N THR A 143 -1.12 -7.06 -6.78
CA THR A 143 -2.41 -7.70 -7.04
C THR A 143 -3.19 -6.93 -8.09
N LEU A 144 -3.29 -5.60 -7.96
CA LEU A 144 -3.98 -4.77 -8.95
C LEU A 144 -3.31 -4.79 -10.33
N GLN A 145 -1.98 -4.87 -10.40
CA GLN A 145 -1.26 -4.99 -11.67
C GLN A 145 -1.47 -6.35 -12.34
N ILE A 146 -1.62 -7.43 -11.57
CA ILE A 146 -1.94 -8.76 -12.12
C ILE A 146 -3.38 -8.77 -12.66
N VAL A 147 -4.32 -8.16 -11.94
CA VAL A 147 -5.75 -8.13 -12.32
C VAL A 147 -6.01 -7.14 -13.47
N TYR A 148 -5.31 -6.01 -13.48
CA TYR A 148 -5.41 -4.95 -14.48
C TYR A 148 -4.04 -4.72 -15.12
N PRO A 149 -3.57 -5.64 -15.98
CA PRO A 149 -2.23 -5.60 -16.54
C PRO A 149 -1.98 -4.38 -17.43
N PRO A 150 -0.71 -3.94 -17.55
CA PRO A 150 -0.35 -2.90 -18.51
C PRO A 150 -0.56 -3.38 -19.94
N ALA A 151 -0.71 -2.43 -20.88
CA ALA A 151 -1.04 -2.71 -22.28
C ALA A 151 -0.13 -3.77 -22.93
N ARG A 152 1.16 -3.74 -22.62
CA ARG A 152 2.16 -4.69 -23.15
C ARG A 152 1.87 -6.13 -22.72
N GLU A 153 1.45 -6.33 -21.48
CA GLU A 153 1.15 -7.66 -20.94
C GLU A 153 -0.19 -8.19 -21.48
N VAL A 154 -1.19 -7.31 -21.61
CA VAL A 154 -2.47 -7.64 -22.26
C VAL A 154 -2.25 -8.15 -23.69
N VAL A 155 -1.46 -7.42 -24.49
CA VAL A 155 -1.14 -7.82 -25.86
C VAL A 155 -0.34 -9.13 -25.87
N ARG A 156 0.61 -9.30 -24.94
CA ARG A 156 1.38 -10.55 -24.83
C ARG A 156 0.47 -11.75 -24.52
N ALA A 157 -0.48 -11.61 -23.60
CA ALA A 157 -1.44 -12.65 -23.24
C ALA A 157 -2.35 -13.02 -24.43
N ALA A 158 -2.78 -12.02 -25.20
CA ALA A 158 -3.56 -12.24 -26.42
C ALA A 158 -2.77 -13.01 -27.48
N LEU A 159 -1.51 -12.64 -27.73
CA LEU A 159 -0.65 -13.26 -28.75
C LEU A 159 -0.22 -14.69 -28.37
N SER A 160 0.06 -14.94 -27.09
CA SER A 160 0.44 -16.28 -26.63
C SER A 160 -0.73 -17.25 -26.50
N GLN A 161 -1.97 -16.75 -26.61
CA GLN A 161 -3.20 -17.48 -26.27
C GLN A 161 -3.12 -18.13 -24.88
N ALA A 162 -2.31 -17.54 -23.99
CA ALA A 162 -2.08 -18.08 -22.67
C ALA A 162 -3.22 -17.69 -21.73
N LYS A 163 -3.40 -18.48 -20.68
CA LYS A 163 -4.28 -18.14 -19.57
C LYS A 163 -3.72 -16.89 -18.87
N PRO A 164 -4.56 -15.90 -18.48
CA PRO A 164 -6.02 -15.95 -18.40
C PRO A 164 -6.75 -15.10 -19.47
N LEU A 165 -6.69 -15.47 -20.75
CA LEU A 165 -7.56 -14.91 -21.80
C LEU A 165 -9.06 -15.21 -21.50
N TRP A 166 -9.93 -14.21 -21.69
CA TRP A 166 -11.39 -14.28 -21.48
C TRP A 166 -11.81 -14.77 -20.10
N SER A 167 -11.08 -14.33 -19.07
CA SER A 167 -11.26 -14.81 -17.69
C SER A 167 -12.36 -14.10 -16.91
N ARG A 168 -12.78 -12.89 -17.31
CA ARG A 168 -13.80 -12.12 -16.58
C ARG A 168 -15.21 -12.55 -16.96
N ARG A 169 -16.07 -12.70 -15.97
CA ARG A 169 -17.48 -13.08 -16.12
C ARG A 169 -18.41 -11.92 -15.83
N PRO A 170 -19.64 -11.90 -16.39
CA PRO A 170 -20.65 -10.90 -16.06
C PRO A 170 -21.00 -10.80 -14.57
N SER A 171 -20.77 -11.87 -13.80
CA SER A 171 -20.97 -11.92 -12.35
C SER A 171 -19.86 -11.27 -11.53
N ASP A 172 -18.70 -10.99 -12.14
CA ASP A 172 -17.54 -10.46 -11.42
C ASP A 172 -17.64 -8.93 -11.29
N ASP A 173 -17.18 -8.38 -10.17
CA ASP A 173 -17.21 -6.93 -9.93
C ASP A 173 -16.32 -6.13 -10.91
N ASP A 174 -15.34 -6.79 -11.53
CA ASP A 174 -14.44 -6.19 -12.52
C ASP A 174 -14.87 -6.38 -13.97
N PHE A 175 -16.09 -6.87 -14.19
CA PHE A 175 -16.69 -6.94 -15.51
C PHE A 175 -16.84 -5.55 -16.13
N LEU A 176 -16.40 -5.41 -17.37
CA LEU A 176 -16.36 -4.15 -18.11
C LEU A 176 -15.49 -3.05 -17.48
N ALA A 177 -14.55 -3.39 -16.60
CA ALA A 177 -13.54 -2.45 -16.11
C ALA A 177 -12.30 -2.43 -17.04
N ALA A 178 -12.00 -1.29 -17.66
CA ALA A 178 -10.86 -1.14 -18.55
C ALA A 178 -9.78 -0.22 -17.98
N ARG A 179 -8.52 -0.64 -18.00
CA ARG A 179 -7.38 0.16 -17.57
C ARG A 179 -6.96 1.14 -18.66
N PHE A 180 -6.94 2.43 -18.31
CA PHE A 180 -6.51 3.50 -19.21
C PHE A 180 -5.19 4.16 -18.81
N GLY A 181 -4.74 3.97 -17.56
CA GLY A 181 -3.51 4.58 -17.07
C GLY A 181 -3.14 4.14 -15.67
N GLU A 182 -2.45 5.02 -14.96
CA GLU A 182 -2.09 4.89 -13.54
C GLU A 182 -2.56 6.13 -12.79
N ARG A 183 -2.90 5.93 -11.52
CA ARG A 183 -3.37 6.98 -10.62
C ARG A 183 -2.74 6.82 -9.25
N ILE A 184 -2.88 7.87 -8.47
CA ILE A 184 -2.67 7.85 -7.03
C ILE A 184 -4.03 7.52 -6.39
N GLY A 185 -4.04 6.62 -5.42
CA GLY A 185 -5.25 6.18 -4.73
C GLY A 185 -4.99 5.88 -3.25
N ALA A 186 -6.06 5.64 -2.50
CA ALA A 186 -5.96 5.25 -1.09
C ALA A 186 -5.46 3.79 -0.94
N PRO A 187 -4.80 3.45 0.18
CA PRO A 187 -4.54 2.07 0.55
C PRO A 187 -5.86 1.30 0.73
N SER A 188 -5.85 -0.02 0.51
CA SER A 188 -7.01 -0.88 0.74
C SER A 188 -7.21 -1.27 2.21
N PHE A 189 -6.16 -1.11 3.00
CA PHE A 189 -6.11 -1.44 4.43
C PHE A 189 -6.18 -0.16 5.28
N ASN A 190 -6.55 -0.31 6.55
CA ASN A 190 -6.70 0.83 7.47
C ASN A 190 -5.51 0.93 8.43
N ILE A 191 -4.97 2.14 8.58
CA ILE A 191 -3.93 2.47 9.55
C ILE A 191 -4.59 3.25 10.68
N GLU A 192 -4.71 2.64 11.85
CA GLU A 192 -5.29 3.26 13.04
C GLU A 192 -4.17 3.83 13.93
N LEU A 193 -4.42 5.02 14.47
CA LEU A 193 -3.55 5.60 15.49
C LEU A 193 -3.64 4.80 16.80
N PRO A 194 -2.63 4.87 17.67
CA PRO A 194 -2.64 4.14 18.94
C PRO A 194 -3.89 4.51 19.76
N ARG A 195 -4.53 3.57 20.46
CA ARG A 195 -5.75 3.87 21.25
C ARG A 195 -5.47 4.42 22.65
N TYR A 196 -4.35 4.03 23.25
CA TYR A 196 -3.98 4.38 24.62
C TYR A 196 -2.61 5.07 24.63
N PHE A 197 -2.59 6.38 24.85
CA PHE A 197 -1.37 7.17 24.94
C PHE A 197 -1.62 8.50 25.67
N ASP A 198 -0.54 9.13 26.14
CA ASP A 198 -0.60 10.50 26.66
C ASP A 198 -0.69 11.49 25.49
N PRO A 199 -1.79 12.27 25.36
CA PRO A 199 -2.01 13.17 24.23
C PRO A 199 -0.95 14.28 24.11
N ASN A 200 -0.18 14.54 25.17
CA ASN A 200 0.87 15.57 25.16
C ASN A 200 2.26 15.03 24.81
N ASP A 201 2.40 13.74 24.48
CA ASP A 201 3.69 13.16 24.12
C ASP A 201 4.13 13.58 22.70
N ALA A 202 5.29 14.22 22.59
CA ALA A 202 5.89 14.59 21.31
C ALA A 202 6.13 13.40 20.37
N LEU A 203 6.31 12.18 20.91
CA LEU A 203 6.54 10.97 20.10
C LEU A 203 5.30 10.55 19.29
N LEU A 204 4.10 10.97 19.68
CA LEU A 204 2.88 10.68 18.92
C LEU A 204 2.90 11.30 17.52
N SER A 205 3.51 12.48 17.38
CA SER A 205 3.63 13.16 16.08
C SER A 205 4.28 12.29 15.01
N LEU A 206 5.23 11.42 15.40
CA LEU A 206 5.91 10.49 14.50
C LEU A 206 4.97 9.40 13.96
N ALA A 207 4.06 8.88 14.80
CA ALA A 207 3.06 7.92 14.35
C ALA A 207 2.04 8.56 13.41
N GLN A 208 1.65 9.81 13.69
CA GLN A 208 0.75 10.58 12.82
C GLN A 208 1.40 10.90 11.47
N GLU A 209 2.67 11.28 11.47
CA GLU A 209 3.45 11.50 10.25
C GLU A 209 3.58 10.21 9.43
N LEU A 210 3.88 9.09 10.08
CA LEU A 210 3.93 7.78 9.43
C LEU A 210 2.59 7.42 8.79
N ALA A 211 1.49 7.56 9.51
CA ALA A 211 0.15 7.32 8.97
C ALA A 211 -0.16 8.25 7.78
N GLY A 212 0.21 9.53 7.88
CA GLY A 212 0.06 10.53 6.82
C GLY A 212 0.79 10.16 5.53
N ASN A 213 2.00 9.60 5.65
CA ASN A 213 2.83 9.20 4.51
C ASN A 213 2.21 8.06 3.68
N PHE A 214 1.36 7.22 4.27
CA PHE A 214 0.73 6.07 3.61
C PHE A 214 -0.73 6.31 3.20
N THR A 215 -1.22 7.54 3.30
CA THR A 215 -2.56 7.91 2.81
C THR A 215 -2.70 7.81 1.29
N GLN A 216 -1.58 7.91 0.57
CA GLN A 216 -1.54 7.91 -0.89
C GLN A 216 -0.58 6.84 -1.44
N VAL A 217 -1.14 5.89 -2.18
CA VAL A 217 -0.41 4.85 -2.88
C VAL A 217 -0.31 5.21 -4.37
N ARG A 218 0.92 5.18 -4.89
CA ARG A 218 1.22 5.42 -6.31
C ARG A 218 1.22 4.10 -7.10
N GLY A 219 1.04 4.20 -8.42
CA GLY A 219 1.10 3.05 -9.33
C GLY A 219 -0.15 2.18 -9.32
N ILE A 220 -1.27 2.71 -8.80
CA ILE A 220 -2.57 2.04 -8.86
C ILE A 220 -3.12 2.17 -10.29
N PRO A 221 -3.59 1.08 -10.93
CA PRO A 221 -4.28 1.16 -12.21
C PRO A 221 -5.46 2.13 -12.19
N ALA A 222 -5.49 3.05 -13.15
CA ALA A 222 -6.66 3.90 -13.38
C ALA A 222 -7.64 3.14 -14.27
N LEU A 223 -8.86 2.95 -13.76
CA LEU A 223 -9.89 2.12 -14.37
C LEU A 223 -11.07 2.97 -14.83
N LEU A 224 -11.67 2.55 -15.92
CA LEU A 224 -12.93 3.04 -16.43
C LEU A 224 -13.94 1.90 -16.37
N GLU A 225 -14.95 2.04 -15.51
CA GLU A 225 -15.99 1.03 -15.28
C GLU A 225 -17.18 1.28 -16.21
N PHE A 226 -17.18 0.65 -17.39
CA PHE A 226 -18.27 0.81 -18.36
C PHE A 226 -19.59 0.20 -17.89
N SER A 227 -19.58 -0.70 -16.90
CA SER A 227 -20.80 -1.20 -16.26
C SER A 227 -21.57 -0.10 -15.52
N ARG A 228 -20.89 0.95 -15.06
CA ARG A 228 -21.48 2.09 -14.34
C ARG A 228 -21.64 3.34 -15.20
N ILE A 229 -20.96 3.38 -16.35
CA ILE A 229 -20.88 4.54 -17.23
C ILE A 229 -21.59 4.20 -18.54
N GLY A 230 -22.67 4.91 -18.87
CA GLY A 230 -23.44 4.64 -20.08
C GLY A 230 -22.72 4.97 -21.39
N SER A 231 -22.02 6.10 -21.46
CA SER A 231 -21.29 6.52 -22.65
C SER A 231 -20.09 7.40 -22.30
N ILE A 232 -19.04 7.32 -23.11
CA ILE A 232 -17.83 8.16 -22.97
C ILE A 232 -17.53 8.90 -24.27
N ALA A 233 -17.02 10.12 -24.15
CA ALA A 233 -16.46 10.87 -25.27
C ALA A 233 -14.97 11.11 -25.02
N LEU A 234 -14.12 10.68 -25.96
CA LEU A 234 -12.67 10.90 -25.87
C LEU A 234 -12.29 12.13 -26.68
N THR A 235 -11.72 13.13 -26.02
CA THR A 235 -11.27 14.39 -26.62
C THR A 235 -9.82 14.68 -26.24
N GLY A 236 -9.08 15.33 -27.14
CA GLY A 236 -7.68 15.68 -26.92
C GLY A 236 -7.10 16.45 -28.09
N LYS A 237 -6.07 17.26 -27.82
CA LYS A 237 -5.41 18.11 -28.84
C LYS A 237 -4.71 17.29 -29.92
N VAL A 238 -4.18 16.12 -29.55
CA VAL A 238 -3.44 15.23 -30.44
C VAL A 238 -4.31 14.02 -30.78
N SER A 239 -4.78 13.95 -32.02
CA SER A 239 -5.68 12.89 -32.49
C SER A 239 -5.08 11.49 -32.30
N VAL A 240 -3.78 11.32 -32.53
CA VAL A 240 -3.07 10.04 -32.35
C VAL A 240 -3.20 9.51 -30.92
N SER A 241 -3.09 10.37 -29.91
CA SER A 241 -3.22 9.99 -28.49
C SER A 241 -4.64 9.56 -28.15
N VAL A 242 -5.65 10.27 -28.65
CA VAL A 242 -7.07 9.93 -28.47
C VAL A 242 -7.38 8.55 -29.05
N HIS A 243 -6.94 8.30 -30.30
CA HIS A 243 -7.12 6.98 -30.93
C HIS A 243 -6.29 5.88 -30.27
N GLY A 244 -5.11 6.20 -29.73
CA GLY A 244 -4.30 5.28 -28.94
C GLY A 244 -5.01 4.84 -27.66
N LEU A 245 -5.64 5.78 -26.96
CA LEU A 245 -6.44 5.52 -25.77
C LEU A 245 -7.68 4.66 -26.09
N ALA A 246 -8.40 4.99 -27.16
CA ALA A 246 -9.55 4.21 -27.61
C ALA A 246 -9.14 2.76 -27.93
N ARG A 247 -8.04 2.56 -28.66
CA ARG A 247 -7.49 1.22 -28.93
C ARG A 247 -7.08 0.51 -27.64
N ARG A 248 -6.45 1.20 -26.69
CA ARG A 248 -6.06 0.61 -25.40
C ARG A 248 -7.27 0.05 -24.66
N LEU A 249 -8.35 0.83 -24.58
CA LEU A 249 -9.60 0.44 -23.92
C LEU A 249 -10.23 -0.77 -24.62
N ILE A 250 -10.34 -0.73 -25.95
CA ILE A 250 -10.91 -1.84 -26.73
C ILE A 250 -10.09 -3.12 -26.56
N VAL A 251 -8.75 -3.03 -26.66
CA VAL A 251 -7.86 -4.17 -26.44
C VAL A 251 -8.03 -4.76 -25.03
N ASP A 252 -8.18 -3.91 -24.01
CA ASP A 252 -8.43 -4.39 -22.65
C ASP A 252 -9.74 -5.18 -22.55
N LEU A 253 -10.80 -4.66 -23.16
CA LEU A 253 -12.12 -5.29 -23.13
C LEU A 253 -12.12 -6.64 -23.87
N ILE A 254 -11.59 -6.70 -25.09
CA ILE A 254 -11.64 -7.92 -25.92
C ILE A 254 -10.73 -9.05 -25.39
N VAL A 255 -9.65 -8.73 -24.67
CA VAL A 255 -8.74 -9.74 -24.11
C VAL A 255 -9.32 -10.34 -22.82
N HIS A 256 -9.98 -9.55 -21.98
CA HIS A 256 -10.49 -10.03 -20.70
C HIS A 256 -11.90 -10.62 -20.76
N HIS A 257 -12.71 -10.28 -21.77
CA HIS A 257 -14.11 -10.71 -21.88
C HIS A 257 -14.32 -11.68 -23.04
N SER A 258 -15.17 -12.68 -22.84
CA SER A 258 -15.53 -13.61 -23.91
C SER A 258 -16.35 -12.91 -25.01
N PRO A 259 -16.20 -13.29 -26.29
CA PRO A 259 -17.08 -12.82 -27.37
C PRO A 259 -18.57 -13.15 -27.17
N LYS A 260 -18.87 -14.09 -26.27
CA LYS A 260 -20.26 -14.43 -25.88
C LYS A 260 -20.86 -13.43 -24.89
N ASP A 261 -20.00 -12.81 -24.08
CA ASP A 261 -20.41 -11.92 -22.99
C ASP A 261 -20.28 -10.44 -23.38
N LEU A 262 -19.42 -10.13 -24.37
CA LEU A 262 -19.19 -8.80 -24.90
C LEU A 262 -19.18 -8.83 -26.43
N GLN A 263 -19.98 -7.96 -27.05
CA GLN A 263 -19.94 -7.70 -28.48
C GLN A 263 -19.43 -6.27 -28.73
N LEU A 264 -18.73 -6.10 -29.86
CA LEU A 264 -18.18 -4.82 -30.29
C LEU A 264 -18.86 -4.39 -31.59
N ALA A 265 -19.30 -3.14 -31.66
CA ALA A 265 -19.75 -2.50 -32.88
C ALA A 265 -18.92 -1.24 -33.13
N VAL A 266 -18.50 -1.02 -34.39
CA VAL A 266 -17.74 0.16 -34.80
C VAL A 266 -18.51 0.90 -35.87
N LEU A 267 -18.85 2.15 -35.58
CA LEU A 267 -19.47 3.06 -36.54
C LEU A 267 -18.42 4.09 -36.97
N ALA A 268 -18.08 4.09 -38.25
CA ALA A 268 -17.04 4.94 -38.81
C ALA A 268 -17.54 5.55 -40.13
N ASN A 269 -17.40 6.87 -40.29
CA ASN A 269 -17.88 7.63 -41.44
C ASN A 269 -16.75 8.30 -42.25
N SER A 270 -15.54 7.73 -42.24
CA SER A 270 -14.43 8.26 -43.06
C SER A 270 -13.45 7.17 -43.50
N ASN A 271 -12.84 7.34 -44.67
CA ASN A 271 -11.84 6.40 -45.19
C ASN A 271 -10.63 6.27 -44.24
N GLU A 272 -10.23 7.36 -43.59
CA GLU A 272 -9.16 7.28 -42.59
C GLU A 272 -9.56 6.45 -41.36
N ALA A 273 -10.84 6.44 -40.99
CA ALA A 273 -11.32 5.62 -39.87
C ALA A 273 -11.27 4.13 -40.21
N VAL A 274 -11.47 3.74 -41.47
CA VAL A 274 -11.29 2.35 -41.93
C VAL A 274 -9.87 1.88 -41.63
N ASN A 275 -8.85 2.61 -42.10
CA ASN A 275 -7.44 2.24 -41.86
C ASN A 275 -7.08 2.13 -40.37
N ARG A 276 -7.74 2.90 -39.49
CA ARG A 276 -7.48 2.87 -38.04
C ARG A 276 -8.13 1.69 -37.33
N TRP A 277 -9.27 1.22 -37.83
CA TRP A 277 -10.11 0.22 -37.16
C TRP A 277 -10.20 -1.12 -37.89
N GLU A 278 -9.64 -1.22 -39.09
CA GLU A 278 -9.63 -2.42 -39.92
C GLU A 278 -9.16 -3.65 -39.13
N TRP A 279 -8.23 -3.47 -38.20
CA TRP A 279 -7.70 -4.56 -37.39
C TRP A 279 -8.73 -5.29 -36.53
N LEU A 280 -9.86 -4.64 -36.24
CA LEU A 280 -10.92 -5.24 -35.46
C LEU A 280 -11.66 -6.35 -36.24
N LYS A 281 -11.58 -6.39 -37.58
CA LYS A 281 -12.24 -7.43 -38.41
C LYS A 281 -11.78 -8.86 -38.12
N TRP A 282 -10.62 -9.02 -37.46
CA TRP A 282 -10.07 -10.30 -37.05
C TRP A 282 -10.45 -10.71 -35.63
N VAL A 283 -11.11 -9.83 -34.88
CA VAL A 283 -11.50 -10.05 -33.50
C VAL A 283 -12.87 -10.76 -33.46
N PRO A 284 -13.02 -11.85 -32.69
CA PRO A 284 -14.27 -12.61 -32.63
C PRO A 284 -15.46 -11.85 -32.01
N HIS A 285 -15.21 -10.74 -31.31
CA HIS A 285 -16.23 -9.89 -30.69
C HIS A 285 -17.05 -9.06 -31.70
N LEU A 286 -16.62 -8.98 -32.96
CA LEU A 286 -17.31 -8.25 -34.02
C LEU A 286 -18.26 -9.11 -34.85
N ASP A 287 -18.47 -10.38 -34.48
CA ASP A 287 -19.39 -11.26 -35.20
C ASP A 287 -20.84 -10.76 -35.06
N ALA A 288 -21.66 -10.99 -36.08
CA ALA A 288 -23.01 -10.43 -36.12
C ALA A 288 -23.91 -11.01 -35.02
N PHE A 289 -24.76 -10.15 -34.45
CA PHE A 289 -25.73 -10.46 -33.38
C PHE A 289 -26.56 -11.72 -33.63
N ASP A 290 -26.82 -12.05 -34.90
CA ASP A 290 -27.45 -13.27 -35.37
C ASP A 290 -26.56 -13.86 -36.48
N GLY A 291 -26.19 -15.14 -36.40
CA GLY A 291 -25.30 -15.83 -37.36
C GLY A 291 -25.78 -15.88 -38.83
N THR A 292 -26.78 -15.06 -39.20
CA THR A 292 -27.34 -14.85 -40.52
C THR A 292 -26.74 -13.66 -41.26
N THR A 293 -26.17 -12.68 -40.55
CA THR A 293 -25.71 -11.44 -41.18
C THR A 293 -24.19 -11.47 -41.32
N LYS A 294 -23.67 -11.71 -42.53
CA LYS A 294 -22.23 -11.57 -42.77
C LYS A 294 -21.82 -10.13 -42.48
N VAL A 295 -20.93 -9.94 -41.50
CA VAL A 295 -20.15 -8.69 -41.37
C VAL A 295 -19.50 -8.45 -42.72
N GLN A 296 -19.82 -7.32 -43.39
CA GLN A 296 -19.11 -6.92 -44.60
C GLN A 296 -17.67 -6.64 -44.19
N ARG A 297 -16.78 -7.57 -44.56
CA ARG A 297 -15.33 -7.53 -44.32
C ARG A 297 -14.61 -6.66 -45.33
#